data_AF-A0A6P0Z9G5-F1
#
_entry.id   AF-A0A6P0Z9G5-F1
#
_cell.length_a   1.000
_cell.length_b   1.000
_cell.length_c   1.000
_cell.angle_alpha   90.00
_cell.angle_beta   90.00
_cell.angle_gamma   90.00
#
_symmetry.space_group_name_H-M   'P 1'
#
loop_
_entity.id
_entity.type
_entity.pdbx_description
1 polymer ?
#
loop_
_entity_poly.entity_id
_entity_poly.type
_entity_poly.pdbx_seq_one_letter_code
_entity_poly.pdbx_strand_id
1 'polypeptide(L)'
;MAKTARPQWATIPWQGLTRWLTQSHYAPEHLAWQRRFMGQRLSLGLRVAVVVYFTFILLRIFRGVGPAYDTNGTWFIMAMIAQGIIFGSILVLKTPLGHRHTGWIFLLVSWATTLLEQGWATSRGIAFPGVILWTLVFLTQATL
;
A
#
# COMPACT_ATOMS: atom_id res chain seq x y z
N MET A 1 -37.87 -4.21 -63.10
CA MET A 1 -38.23 -3.62 -61.79
C MET A 1 -38.09 -4.70 -60.72
N ALA A 2 -36.98 -4.71 -59.96
CA ALA A 2 -36.78 -5.66 -58.87
C ALA A 2 -36.62 -4.86 -57.56
N LYS A 3 -37.59 -5.02 -56.65
CA LYS A 3 -37.66 -4.34 -55.37
C LYS A 3 -36.75 -5.10 -54.39
N THR A 4 -35.55 -4.60 -54.15
CA THR A 4 -34.61 -5.19 -53.19
C THR A 4 -35.13 -4.97 -51.76
N ALA A 5 -35.67 -6.02 -51.15
CA ALA A 5 -36.00 -6.04 -49.73
C ALA A 5 -34.70 -5.96 -48.92
N ARG A 6 -34.59 -4.94 -48.05
CA ARG A 6 -33.43 -4.81 -47.15
C ARG A 6 -33.56 -5.82 -45.99
N PRO A 7 -32.48 -6.51 -45.60
CA PRO A 7 -32.53 -7.52 -44.56
C PRO A 7 -32.63 -6.91 -43.15
N GLN A 8 -33.47 -7.51 -42.30
CA GLN A 8 -33.90 -7.04 -40.97
C GLN A 8 -32.81 -6.94 -39.89
N TRP A 9 -31.60 -7.45 -40.13
CA TRP A 9 -30.53 -7.41 -39.12
C TRP A 9 -29.88 -6.02 -38.96
N ALA A 10 -30.18 -5.07 -39.84
CA ALA A 10 -29.58 -3.74 -39.84
C ALA A 10 -30.08 -2.80 -38.71
N THR A 11 -31.06 -3.21 -37.90
CA THR A 11 -31.62 -2.37 -36.81
C THR A 11 -31.25 -2.84 -35.40
N ILE A 12 -30.30 -3.77 -35.24
CA ILE A 12 -29.81 -4.13 -33.91
C ILE A 12 -28.96 -2.96 -33.38
N PRO A 13 -29.35 -2.29 -32.29
CA PRO A 13 -28.56 -1.20 -31.74
C PRO A 13 -27.31 -1.78 -31.08
N TRP A 14 -26.20 -1.79 -31.82
CA TRP A 14 -24.88 -2.28 -31.40
C TRP A 14 -24.37 -1.67 -30.09
N GLN A 15 -24.93 -0.53 -29.65
CA GLN A 15 -24.59 0.13 -28.40
C GLN A 15 -25.08 -0.60 -27.14
N GLY A 16 -26.12 -1.43 -27.24
CA GLY A 16 -26.61 -2.24 -26.12
C GLY A 16 -25.77 -3.49 -25.91
N LEU A 17 -25.49 -4.23 -26.98
CA LEU A 17 -24.84 -5.55 -26.93
C LEU A 17 -23.40 -5.50 -26.41
N THR A 18 -22.65 -4.46 -26.77
CA THR A 18 -21.29 -4.23 -26.29
C THR A 18 -21.26 -3.93 -24.78
N ARG A 19 -22.25 -3.19 -24.29
CA ARG A 19 -22.42 -2.87 -22.86
C ARG A 19 -22.70 -4.13 -22.02
N TRP A 20 -23.57 -5.03 -22.48
CA TRP A 20 -23.88 -6.27 -21.76
C TRP A 20 -22.73 -7.29 -21.75
N LEU A 21 -21.95 -7.40 -22.83
CA LEU A 21 -20.83 -8.33 -22.94
C LEU A 21 -19.59 -7.90 -22.14
N THR A 22 -19.36 -6.59 -22.00
CA THR A 22 -18.27 -6.06 -21.17
C THR A 22 -18.61 -6.01 -19.68
N GLN A 23 -19.90 -5.95 -19.31
CA GLN A 23 -20.29 -5.71 -17.92
C GLN A 23 -20.45 -7.00 -17.09
N SER A 24 -20.78 -8.14 -17.71
CA SER A 24 -21.08 -9.40 -17.00
C SER A 24 -19.88 -10.30 -16.74
N HIS A 25 -18.91 -10.36 -17.67
CA HIS A 25 -17.73 -11.22 -17.54
C HIS A 25 -16.55 -10.54 -16.82
N TYR A 26 -16.50 -9.21 -16.75
CA TYR A 26 -15.37 -8.49 -16.15
C TYR A 26 -15.51 -8.31 -14.64
N ALA A 27 -16.71 -8.18 -14.09
CA ALA A 27 -16.88 -7.66 -12.72
C ALA A 27 -16.22 -8.51 -11.60
N PRO A 28 -16.44 -9.84 -11.50
CA PRO A 28 -15.88 -10.61 -10.38
C PRO A 28 -14.39 -10.97 -10.57
N GLU A 29 -13.98 -11.36 -11.79
CA GLU A 29 -12.59 -11.73 -12.08
C GLU A 29 -11.64 -10.54 -12.09
N HIS A 30 -12.07 -9.38 -12.63
CA HIS A 30 -11.27 -8.16 -12.60
C HIS A 30 -11.04 -7.66 -11.17
N LEU A 31 -12.06 -7.71 -10.31
CA LEU A 31 -11.93 -7.35 -8.89
C LEU A 31 -11.02 -8.33 -8.12
N ALA A 32 -10.99 -9.60 -8.49
CA ALA A 32 -10.08 -10.59 -7.91
C ALA A 32 -8.63 -10.37 -8.38
N TRP A 33 -8.44 -10.08 -9.67
CA TRP A 33 -7.14 -9.75 -10.25
C TRP A 33 -6.57 -8.45 -9.68
N GLN A 34 -7.38 -7.39 -9.62
CA GLN A 34 -7.01 -6.09 -9.04
C GLN A 34 -6.57 -6.24 -7.58
N ARG A 35 -7.32 -7.00 -6.77
CA ARG A 35 -6.96 -7.27 -5.36
C ARG A 35 -5.64 -8.02 -5.23
N ARG A 36 -5.40 -9.04 -6.06
CA ARG A 36 -4.12 -9.77 -6.08
C ARG A 36 -2.96 -8.88 -6.49
N PHE A 37 -3.14 -8.08 -7.55
CA PHE A 37 -2.12 -7.17 -8.05
C PHE A 37 -1.75 -6.12 -7.01
N MET A 38 -2.74 -5.56 -6.30
CA MET A 38 -2.53 -4.69 -5.15
C MET A 38 -1.76 -5.37 -4.04
N GLY A 39 -2.22 -6.54 -3.61
CA GLY A 39 -1.59 -7.27 -2.52
C GLY A 39 -0.11 -7.60 -2.78
N GLN A 40 0.24 -7.93 -4.03
CA GLN A 40 1.62 -8.19 -4.43
C GLN A 40 2.50 -6.93 -4.35
N ARG A 41 2.04 -5.80 -4.89
CA ARG A 41 2.78 -4.54 -4.85
C ARG A 41 2.94 -4.01 -3.43
N LEU A 42 1.88 -4.07 -2.62
CA LEU A 42 1.90 -3.66 -1.22
C LEU A 42 2.84 -4.53 -0.39
N SER A 43 2.79 -5.86 -0.59
CA SER A 43 3.68 -6.78 0.12
C SER A 43 5.15 -6.51 -0.20
N LEU A 44 5.46 -6.15 -1.46
CA LEU A 44 6.79 -5.71 -1.86
C LEU A 44 7.21 -4.43 -1.13
N GLY A 45 6.36 -3.41 -1.10
CA GLY A 45 6.62 -2.16 -0.38
C GLY A 45 6.89 -2.38 1.11
N LEU A 46 6.11 -3.25 1.75
CA LEU A 46 6.30 -3.65 3.15
C LEU A 46 7.63 -4.37 3.39
N ARG A 47 8.01 -5.31 2.52
CA ARG A 47 9.31 -5.98 2.63
C ARG A 47 10.47 -5.01 2.45
N VAL A 48 10.36 -4.08 1.51
CA VAL A 48 11.36 -3.02 1.33
C VAL A 48 11.46 -2.15 2.58
N ALA A 49 10.32 -1.75 3.17
CA ALA A 49 10.30 -0.98 4.41
C ALA A 49 11.02 -1.71 5.55
N VAL A 50 10.76 -3.02 5.74
CA VAL A 50 11.46 -3.85 6.73
C VAL A 50 12.97 -3.83 6.51
N VAL A 51 13.42 -4.05 5.28
CA VAL A 51 14.85 -4.08 4.95
C VAL A 51 15.47 -2.72 5.21
N VAL A 52 14.83 -1.64 4.78
CA VAL A 52 15.33 -0.28 4.96
C VAL A 52 15.45 0.08 6.44
N TYR A 53 14.40 -0.11 7.24
CA TYR A 53 14.46 0.15 8.68
C TYR A 53 15.52 -0.70 9.37
N PHE A 54 15.60 -1.99 9.02
CA PHE A 54 16.61 -2.88 9.57
C PHE A 54 18.03 -2.43 9.23
N THR A 55 18.29 -2.03 7.99
CA THR A 55 19.58 -1.47 7.57
C THR A 55 19.88 -0.17 8.31
N PHE A 56 18.91 0.72 8.51
CA PHE A 56 19.09 1.95 9.27
C PHE A 56 19.43 1.68 10.74
N ILE A 57 18.75 0.72 11.38
CA ILE A 57 19.04 0.30 12.75
C ILE A 57 20.47 -0.25 12.84
N LEU A 58 20.85 -1.17 11.95
CA LEU A 58 22.21 -1.74 11.91
C LEU A 58 23.28 -0.68 11.67
N LEU A 59 23.09 0.18 10.67
CA LEU A 59 24.03 1.26 10.37
C LEU A 59 24.22 2.18 11.58
N ARG A 60 23.15 2.41 12.36
CA ARG A 60 23.20 3.19 13.60
C ARG A 60 24.03 2.49 14.69
N ILE A 61 23.78 1.20 14.90
CA ILE A 61 24.54 0.37 15.87
C ILE A 61 26.03 0.38 15.51
N PHE A 62 26.37 0.13 14.23
CA PHE A 62 27.75 0.08 13.77
C PHE A 62 28.47 1.43 13.85
N ARG A 63 27.75 2.54 13.62
CA ARG A 63 28.34 3.88 13.74
C ARG A 63 28.45 4.36 15.18
N GLY A 64 27.75 3.76 16.14
CA GLY A 64 27.70 4.24 17.53
C GLY A 64 27.11 5.64 17.69
N VAL A 65 26.54 6.22 16.62
CA VAL A 65 26.00 7.58 16.63
C VAL A 65 24.53 7.51 17.01
N GLY A 66 24.20 7.87 18.25
CA GLY A 66 22.84 8.25 18.61
C GLY A 66 22.48 9.59 17.95
N PRO A 67 21.19 9.90 17.70
CA PRO A 67 20.82 11.26 17.32
C PRO A 67 21.39 12.23 18.37
N ALA A 68 22.01 13.33 17.94
CA ALA A 68 22.64 14.29 18.87
C ALA A 68 21.67 14.82 19.96
N TYR A 69 20.38 14.65 19.70
CA TYR A 69 19.26 15.04 20.52
C TYR A 69 18.60 13.87 21.28
N ASP A 70 19.13 12.64 21.21
CA ASP A 70 18.58 11.45 21.86
C ASP A 70 19.45 10.98 23.02
N THR A 71 19.25 11.63 24.18
CA THR A 71 20.02 11.41 25.41
C THR A 71 19.75 10.05 26.08
N ASN A 72 18.62 9.40 25.78
CA ASN A 72 18.14 8.19 26.48
C ASN A 72 17.87 6.99 25.56
N GLY A 73 18.33 7.02 24.29
CA GLY A 73 18.09 5.93 23.34
C GLY A 73 16.62 5.73 22.96
N THR A 74 15.78 6.75 23.13
CA THR A 74 14.36 6.65 22.80
C THR A 74 14.10 6.50 21.30
N TRP A 75 15.02 6.98 20.45
CA TRP A 75 14.96 6.76 19.01
C TRP A 75 15.06 5.27 18.68
N PHE A 76 15.91 4.54 19.41
CA PHE A 76 16.05 3.10 19.22
C PHE A 76 14.75 2.37 19.58
N ILE A 77 14.12 2.75 20.69
CA ILE A 77 12.80 2.22 21.10
C ILE A 77 11.75 2.53 20.02
N MET A 78 11.70 3.77 19.53
CA MET A 78 10.78 4.18 18.47
C MET A 78 11.00 3.38 17.18
N ALA A 79 12.26 3.22 16.75
CA ALA A 79 12.61 2.44 15.56
C ALA A 79 12.25 0.95 15.72
N MET A 80 12.45 0.37 16.91
CA MET A 80 12.04 -1.01 17.22
C MET A 80 10.53 -1.18 17.21
N ILE A 81 9.77 -0.21 17.74
CA ILE A 81 8.30 -0.21 17.68
C ILE A 81 7.83 -0.13 16.22
N ALA A 82 8.40 0.79 15.42
CA ALA A 82 8.08 0.92 14.00
C ALA A 82 8.37 -0.39 13.25
N GLN A 83 9.53 -1.00 13.48
CA GLN A 83 9.90 -2.29 12.90
C GLN A 83 8.91 -3.39 13.30
N GLY A 84 8.48 -3.41 14.57
CA GLY A 84 7.47 -4.35 15.07
C GLY A 84 6.11 -4.18 14.40
N ILE A 85 5.66 -2.95 14.17
CA ILE A 85 4.39 -2.64 13.47
C ILE A 85 4.46 -3.14 12.02
N ILE A 86 5.54 -2.82 11.31
CA ILE A 86 5.73 -3.22 9.92
C ILE A 86 5.80 -4.76 9.83
N PHE A 87 6.58 -5.41 10.70
CA PHE A 87 6.69 -6.87 10.72
C PHE A 87 5.37 -7.57 11.08
N GLY A 88 4.66 -7.05 12.10
CA GLY A 88 3.35 -7.54 12.50
C GLY A 88 2.35 -7.48 11.36
N SER A 89 2.36 -6.41 10.58
CA SER A 89 1.47 -6.28 9.43
C SER A 89 1.76 -7.27 8.28
N ILE A 90 3.03 -7.68 8.09
CA ILE A 90 3.37 -8.76 7.16
C ILE A 90 2.80 -10.10 7.66
N LEU A 91 2.86 -10.34 8.97
CA LEU A 91 2.25 -11.53 9.58
C LEU A 91 0.74 -11.54 9.39
N VAL A 92 0.06 -10.41 9.61
CA VAL A 92 -1.38 -10.28 9.36
C VAL A 92 -1.69 -10.49 7.88
N LEU A 93 -0.85 -10.01 6.94
CA LEU A 93 -1.03 -10.23 5.51
C LEU A 93 -1.03 -11.73 5.11
N LYS A 94 -0.31 -12.58 5.86
CA LYS A 94 -0.29 -14.04 5.65
C LYS A 94 -1.58 -14.72 6.08
N THR A 95 -2.41 -14.08 6.89
CA THR A 95 -3.70 -14.65 7.32
C THR A 95 -4.80 -14.43 6.28
N PRO A 96 -5.84 -15.28 6.23
CA PRO A 96 -6.97 -15.12 5.32
C PRO A 96 -7.74 -13.79 5.53
N LEU A 97 -7.69 -13.21 6.74
CA LEU A 97 -8.22 -11.87 7.03
C LEU A 97 -7.41 -10.78 6.29
N GLY A 98 -6.08 -10.93 6.24
CA GLY A 98 -5.17 -9.96 5.63
C GLY A 98 -5.31 -9.84 4.12
N HIS A 99 -5.67 -10.93 3.44
CA HIS A 99 -5.94 -10.93 2.00
C HIS A 99 -7.22 -10.17 1.61
N ARG A 100 -8.20 -10.08 2.52
CA ARG A 100 -9.46 -9.40 2.25
C ARG A 100 -9.37 -7.88 2.45
N HIS A 101 -8.49 -7.43 3.36
CA HIS A 101 -8.37 -6.03 3.78
C HIS A 101 -6.94 -5.46 3.66
N THR A 102 -6.18 -5.93 2.68
CA THR A 102 -4.76 -5.56 2.47
C THR A 102 -4.54 -4.04 2.41
N GLY A 103 -5.44 -3.30 1.75
CA GLY A 103 -5.35 -1.84 1.67
C GLY A 103 -5.50 -1.14 3.02
N TRP A 104 -6.43 -1.58 3.87
CA TRP A 104 -6.66 -1.01 5.19
C TRP A 104 -5.50 -1.28 6.15
N ILE A 105 -4.95 -2.50 6.13
CA ILE A 105 -3.79 -2.86 6.95
C ILE A 105 -2.61 -1.95 6.61
N PHE A 106 -2.38 -1.72 5.33
CA PHE A 106 -1.28 -0.86 4.90
C PHE A 106 -1.52 0.61 5.23
N LEU A 107 -2.74 1.10 5.06
CA LEU A 107 -3.10 2.47 5.44
C LEU A 107 -2.91 2.68 6.95
N LEU A 108 -3.34 1.74 7.78
CA LEU A 108 -3.13 1.78 9.23
C LEU A 108 -1.65 1.74 9.60
N VAL A 109 -0.84 0.90 8.93
CA VAL A 109 0.61 0.82 9.17
C VAL A 109 1.31 2.11 8.74
N SER A 110 0.95 2.65 7.58
CA SER A 110 1.51 3.90 7.07
C SER A 110 1.15 5.06 8.00
N TRP A 111 -0.09 5.14 8.47
CA TRP A 111 -0.53 6.14 9.45
C TRP A 111 0.15 5.96 10.80
N ALA A 112 0.21 4.75 11.33
CA ALA A 112 0.83 4.47 12.63
C ALA A 112 2.33 4.81 12.63
N THR A 113 3.06 4.41 11.59
CA THR A 113 4.49 4.75 11.44
C THR A 113 4.69 6.26 11.30
N THR A 114 3.81 6.95 10.56
CA THR A 114 3.86 8.41 10.40
C THR A 114 3.58 9.17 11.68
N LEU A 115 2.50 8.82 12.38
CA LEU A 115 2.17 9.45 13.65
C LEU A 115 3.22 9.15 14.73
N LEU A 116 3.83 7.97 14.70
CA LEU A 116 4.91 7.62 15.62
C LEU A 116 6.16 8.47 15.38
N GLU A 117 6.61 8.62 14.12
CA GLU A 117 7.75 9.47 13.78
C GLU A 117 7.47 10.95 14.05
N GLN A 118 6.32 11.45 13.60
CA GLN A 118 5.95 12.86 13.79
C GLN A 118 5.69 13.18 15.26
N GLY A 119 5.05 12.29 16.01
CA GLY A 119 4.81 12.45 17.45
C GLY A 119 6.12 12.51 18.23
N TRP A 120 7.06 11.60 17.93
CA TRP A 120 8.39 11.63 18.53
C TRP A 120 9.18 12.90 18.16
N ALA A 121 9.16 13.27 16.88
CA ALA A 121 9.81 14.48 16.36
C ALA A 121 9.25 15.77 17.02
N THR A 122 7.93 15.86 17.14
CA THR A 122 7.22 16.98 17.80
C THR A 122 7.57 17.06 19.28
N SER A 123 7.61 15.93 19.99
CA SER A 123 7.98 15.90 21.41
C SER A 123 9.41 16.39 21.68
N ARG A 124 10.28 16.37 20.68
CA ARG A 124 11.67 16.85 20.77
C ARG A 124 11.92 18.18 20.06
N GLY A 125 10.88 18.82 19.50
CA GLY A 125 11.00 20.11 18.81
C GLY A 125 11.81 20.06 17.51
N ILE A 126 11.95 18.88 16.89
CA ILE A 126 12.77 18.68 15.69
C ILE A 126 11.84 18.27 14.55
N ALA A 127 11.90 18.97 13.41
CA ALA A 127 11.20 18.57 12.20
C ALA A 127 12.12 17.72 11.33
N PHE A 128 11.99 16.38 11.40
CA PHE A 128 12.72 15.48 10.51
C PHE A 128 11.80 15.05 9.35
N PRO A 129 12.17 15.31 8.08
CA PRO A 129 11.39 14.83 6.96
C PRO A 129 11.60 13.32 6.80
N GLY A 130 10.59 12.52 7.14
CA GLY A 130 10.57 11.07 6.92
C GLY A 130 10.39 10.73 5.44
N VAL A 131 11.44 10.86 4.63
CA VAL A 131 11.39 10.67 3.15
C VAL A 131 10.91 9.26 2.77
N ILE A 132 11.34 8.23 3.52
CA ILE A 132 10.92 6.84 3.33
C ILE A 132 9.43 6.68 3.64
N LEU A 133 8.96 7.34 4.69
CA LEU A 133 7.57 7.34 5.11
C LEU A 133 6.65 8.00 4.08
N TRP A 134 7.05 9.18 3.58
CA TRP A 134 6.34 9.86 2.51
C TRP A 134 6.25 9.00 1.26
N THR A 135 7.32 8.29 0.91
CA THR A 135 7.31 7.34 -0.21
C THR A 135 6.30 6.21 0.01
N LEU A 136 6.18 5.69 1.24
CA LEU A 136 5.16 4.69 1.59
C LEU A 136 3.74 5.23 1.50
N VAL A 137 3.51 6.45 1.99
CA VAL A 137 2.20 7.13 1.93
C VAL A 137 1.79 7.35 0.48
N PHE A 138 2.69 7.88 -0.36
CA PHE A 138 2.41 8.07 -1.78
C PHE A 138 2.19 6.75 -2.52
N LEU A 139 2.95 5.71 -2.19
CA LEU A 139 2.73 4.38 -2.76
C LEU A 139 1.35 3.83 -2.35
N THR A 140 0.91 4.07 -1.12
CA THR A 140 -0.44 3.71 -0.64
C THR A 140 -1.52 4.43 -1.43
N GLN A 141 -1.38 5.75 -1.58
CA GLN A 141 -2.34 6.58 -2.29
C GLN A 141 -2.38 6.29 -3.78
N ALA A 142 -1.25 5.94 -4.40
CA ALA A 142 -1.20 5.54 -5.81
C ALA A 142 -1.85 4.17 -6.07
N THR A 143 -2.04 3.36 -5.02
CA THR A 143 -2.82 2.13 -5.10
C THR A 143 -4.30 2.36 -4.77
N LEU A 144 -4.69 3.23 -3.85
CA LEU A 144 -6.12 3.48 -3.61
C LEU A 144 -6.81 4.13 -4.82
#